data_AF-A0A496ZSH8-F1
#
_entry.id   AF-A0A496ZSH8-F1
#
_cell.length_a   1.000
_cell.length_b   1.000
_cell.length_c   1.000
_cell.angle_alpha   90.00
_cell.angle_beta   90.00
_cell.angle_gamma   90.00
#
_symmetry.space_group_name_H-M   'P 1'
#
loop_
_entity.id
_entity.type
_entity.pdbx_description
1 polymer ?
#
loop_
_entity_poly.entity_id
_entity_poly.type
_entity_poly.pdbx_seq_one_letter_code
_entity_poly.pdbx_strand_id
1 'polypeptide(L)'
;MIIEVSEDKTVELLDRVANFFVERRLGSASLMFIESIYPLNFIISQLMYFVAPFAEIIFNPVEYQQFAAIIKKEENIKYLLDKIDELDTEFHKKLKEEKKKDKYKHKKRRQRFFRKLSRLLGKRD
;
A
#
# COMPACT_ATOMS: atom_id res chain seq x y z
N MET A 1 23.37 4.65 -21.10
CA MET A 1 22.33 4.19 -22.03
C MET A 1 21.05 4.91 -21.65
N ILE A 2 20.44 5.67 -22.55
CA ILE A 2 19.11 6.25 -22.30
C ILE A 2 18.13 5.13 -22.59
N ILE A 3 17.50 4.60 -21.56
CA ILE A 3 16.48 3.56 -21.69
C ILE A 3 15.17 4.30 -21.92
N GLU A 4 14.65 4.27 -23.14
CA GLU A 4 13.30 4.74 -23.41
C GLU A 4 12.32 3.68 -22.90
N VAL A 5 11.38 4.12 -22.06
CA VAL A 5 10.33 3.29 -21.49
C VAL A 5 9.00 3.89 -21.89
N SER A 6 8.07 3.08 -22.38
CA SER A 6 6.73 3.54 -22.73
C SER A 6 6.00 4.09 -21.50
N GLU A 7 5.03 4.95 -21.73
CA GLU A 7 4.20 5.53 -20.67
C GLU A 7 3.41 4.45 -19.92
N ASP A 8 2.79 3.51 -20.65
CA ASP A 8 2.08 2.37 -20.05
C ASP A 8 2.99 1.54 -19.14
N LYS A 9 4.23 1.25 -19.58
CA LYS A 9 5.17 0.48 -18.78
C LYS A 9 5.68 1.28 -17.58
N THR A 10 5.78 2.60 -17.72
CA THR A 10 6.12 3.50 -16.61
C THR A 10 5.08 3.42 -15.52
N VAL A 11 3.81 3.62 -15.88
CA VAL A 11 2.68 3.52 -14.94
C VAL A 11 2.62 2.13 -14.30
N GLU A 12 2.75 1.07 -15.09
CA GLU A 12 2.74 -0.31 -14.58
C GLU A 12 3.80 -0.56 -13.49
N LEU A 13 5.04 -0.09 -13.71
CA LEU A 13 6.13 -0.27 -12.75
C LEU A 13 5.94 0.59 -11.48
N LEU A 14 5.46 1.82 -11.62
CA LEU A 14 5.17 2.70 -10.48
C LEU A 14 4.02 2.14 -9.63
N ASP A 15 2.93 1.69 -10.27
CA ASP A 15 1.80 1.06 -9.60
C ASP A 15 2.24 -0.21 -8.84
N ARG A 16 3.12 -1.01 -9.42
CA ARG A 16 3.64 -2.22 -8.78
C ARG A 16 4.40 -1.87 -7.48
N VAL A 17 5.21 -0.82 -7.49
CA VAL A 17 5.93 -0.34 -6.29
C VAL A 17 4.96 0.23 -5.25
N ALA A 18 3.97 1.01 -5.67
CA ALA A 18 2.97 1.56 -4.76
C ALA A 18 2.22 0.43 -4.03
N ASN A 19 1.75 -0.56 -4.77
CA ASN A 19 1.10 -1.75 -4.20
C ASN A 19 2.03 -2.52 -3.25
N PHE A 20 3.30 -2.72 -3.62
CA PHE A 20 4.26 -3.41 -2.76
C PHE A 20 4.36 -2.79 -1.36
N PHE A 21 4.39 -1.45 -1.28
CA PHE A 21 4.44 -0.75 0.01
C PHE A 21 3.15 -0.90 0.80
N VAL A 22 2.00 -0.66 0.18
CA VAL A 22 0.70 -0.68 0.87
C VAL A 22 0.33 -2.08 1.37
N GLU A 23 0.54 -3.12 0.56
CA GLU A 23 0.30 -4.51 0.97
C GLU A 23 1.12 -4.92 2.20
N ARG A 24 2.30 -4.34 2.37
CA ARG A 24 3.20 -4.57 3.52
C ARG A 24 2.96 -3.59 4.67
N ARG A 25 1.92 -2.76 4.60
CA ARG A 25 1.61 -1.71 5.59
C ARG A 25 2.74 -0.70 5.76
N LEU A 26 3.45 -0.44 4.68
CA LEU A 26 4.53 0.53 4.61
C LEU A 26 4.10 1.85 3.96
N GLY A 27 2.84 1.99 3.50
CA GLY A 27 2.37 3.17 2.76
C GLY A 27 2.76 4.50 3.40
N SER A 28 2.29 4.77 4.62
CA SER A 28 2.63 6.01 5.35
C SER A 28 4.14 6.19 5.60
N ALA A 29 4.87 5.11 5.89
CA ALA A 29 6.32 5.18 6.12
C ALA A 29 7.10 5.50 4.83
N SER A 30 6.68 4.91 3.71
CA SER A 30 7.25 5.15 2.40
C SER A 30 6.98 6.57 1.91
N LEU A 31 5.78 7.10 2.12
CA LEU A 31 5.47 8.51 1.80
C LEU A 31 6.46 9.45 2.49
N MET A 32 6.58 9.33 3.82
CA MET A 32 7.47 10.18 4.61
C MET A 32 8.94 10.04 4.18
N PHE A 33 9.40 8.82 3.92
CA PHE A 33 10.77 8.56 3.50
C PHE A 33 11.07 9.13 2.10
N ILE A 34 10.20 8.87 1.12
CA ILE A 34 10.37 9.34 -0.25
C ILE A 34 10.30 10.86 -0.29
N GLU A 35 9.32 11.48 0.38
CA GLU A 35 9.20 12.95 0.46
C GLU A 35 10.42 13.60 1.11
N SER A 36 11.05 12.94 2.09
CA SER A 36 12.28 13.42 2.73
C SER A 36 13.51 13.39 1.80
N ILE A 37 13.57 12.40 0.90
CA ILE A 37 14.72 12.19 -0.02
C ILE A 37 14.50 12.90 -1.35
N TYR A 38 13.26 13.13 -1.73
CA TYR A 38 12.86 13.74 -3.00
C TYR A 38 13.56 15.09 -3.31
N PRO A 39 13.80 16.01 -2.36
CA PRO A 39 14.59 17.22 -2.61
C PRO A 39 16.05 16.95 -3.03
N LEU A 40 16.55 15.74 -2.82
CA LEU A 40 17.92 15.30 -3.07
C LEU A 40 18.03 14.49 -4.37
N ASN A 41 17.44 14.99 -5.46
CA ASN A 41 17.41 14.31 -6.77
C ASN A 41 18.79 13.85 -7.27
N PHE A 42 19.88 14.53 -6.87
CA PHE A 42 21.24 14.13 -7.21
C PHE A 42 21.67 12.77 -6.64
N ILE A 43 21.14 12.37 -5.47
CA ILE A 43 21.56 11.15 -4.74
C ILE A 43 20.74 9.93 -5.17
N ILE A 44 19.63 10.12 -5.88
CA ILE A 44 18.73 9.03 -6.34
C ILE A 44 19.52 7.95 -7.12
N SER A 45 20.46 8.35 -7.97
CA SER A 45 21.26 7.39 -8.73
C SER A 45 22.14 6.49 -7.84
N GLN A 46 22.61 6.98 -6.70
CA GLN A 46 23.35 6.19 -5.72
C GLN A 46 22.42 5.32 -4.88
N LEU A 47 21.25 5.85 -4.53
CA LEU A 47 20.21 5.12 -3.81
C LEU A 47 19.79 3.85 -4.55
N MET A 48 19.72 3.90 -5.89
CA MET A 48 19.44 2.72 -6.71
C MET A 48 20.41 1.56 -6.37
N TYR A 49 21.72 1.78 -6.37
CA TYR A 49 22.68 0.73 -6.02
C TYR A 49 22.47 0.15 -4.62
N PHE A 50 22.06 0.97 -3.66
CA PHE A 50 21.74 0.52 -2.30
C PHE A 50 20.47 -0.36 -2.27
N VAL A 51 19.44 -0.02 -3.04
CA VAL A 51 18.19 -0.80 -3.08
C VAL A 51 18.24 -2.00 -4.02
N ALA A 52 19.24 -2.08 -4.90
CA ALA A 52 19.39 -3.15 -5.88
C ALA A 52 19.25 -4.58 -5.31
N PRO A 53 19.86 -4.94 -4.15
CA PRO A 53 19.74 -6.28 -3.57
C PRO A 53 18.30 -6.64 -3.17
N PHE A 54 17.45 -5.65 -2.95
CA PHE A 54 16.04 -5.83 -2.56
C PHE A 54 15.09 -5.70 -3.76
N ALA A 55 15.56 -5.12 -4.87
CA ALA A 55 14.74 -4.85 -6.04
C ALA A 55 14.24 -6.12 -6.73
N GLU A 56 14.97 -7.24 -6.60
CA GLU A 56 14.58 -8.54 -7.16
C GLU A 56 13.24 -9.06 -6.63
N ILE A 57 12.76 -8.54 -5.48
CA ILE A 57 11.45 -8.90 -4.92
C ILE A 57 10.30 -8.37 -5.80
N ILE A 58 10.53 -7.28 -6.54
CA ILE A 58 9.50 -6.53 -7.29
C ILE A 58 9.77 -6.57 -8.79
N PHE A 59 11.05 -6.67 -9.18
CA PHE A 59 11.52 -6.48 -10.55
C PHE A 59 12.46 -7.59 -11.00
N ASN A 60 12.38 -7.92 -12.29
CA ASN A 60 13.49 -8.59 -12.95
C ASN A 60 14.62 -7.58 -13.29
N PRO A 61 15.83 -8.04 -13.68
CA PRO A 61 16.95 -7.13 -13.94
C PRO A 61 16.68 -6.07 -15.00
N VAL A 62 15.87 -6.36 -16.02
CA VAL A 62 15.51 -5.40 -17.08
C VAL A 62 14.55 -4.35 -16.53
N GLU A 63 13.51 -4.77 -15.83
CA GLU A 63 12.54 -3.87 -15.18
C GLU A 63 13.21 -2.97 -14.15
N TYR A 64 14.21 -3.46 -13.43
CA TYR A 64 14.98 -2.66 -12.49
C TYR A 64 15.75 -1.52 -13.18
N GLN A 65 16.37 -1.79 -14.33
CA GLN A 65 17.04 -0.75 -15.12
C GLN A 65 16.02 0.27 -15.69
N GLN A 66 14.85 -0.20 -16.13
CA GLN A 66 13.75 0.67 -16.56
C GLN A 66 13.25 1.55 -15.42
N PHE A 67 13.02 0.98 -14.23
CA PHE A 67 12.60 1.71 -13.03
C PHE A 67 13.63 2.76 -12.60
N ALA A 68 14.92 2.42 -12.64
CA ALA A 68 16.01 3.36 -12.36
C ALA A 68 16.04 4.55 -13.35
N ALA A 69 15.58 4.38 -14.58
CA ALA A 69 15.41 5.46 -15.54
C ALA A 69 14.14 6.28 -15.27
N ILE A 70 13.03 5.61 -14.95
CA ILE A 70 11.73 6.21 -14.63
C ILE A 70 11.82 7.14 -13.42
N ILE A 71 12.38 6.68 -12.30
CA ILE A 71 12.31 7.38 -11.01
C ILE A 71 13.14 8.67 -10.97
N LYS A 72 13.97 8.93 -11.99
CA LYS A 72 14.75 10.17 -12.10
C LYS A 72 13.92 11.38 -12.48
N LYS A 73 12.73 11.16 -13.05
CA LYS A 73 11.83 12.25 -13.43
C LYS A 73 10.97 12.66 -12.24
N GLU A 74 10.90 13.96 -12.02
CA GLU A 74 10.14 14.55 -10.92
C GLU A 74 8.66 14.13 -10.96
N GLU A 75 8.06 14.18 -12.16
CA GLU A 75 6.65 13.81 -12.36
C GLU A 75 6.35 12.37 -11.93
N ASN A 76 7.28 11.44 -12.16
CA ASN A 76 7.11 10.04 -11.83
C ASN A 76 7.19 9.79 -10.32
N ILE A 77 8.00 10.56 -9.60
CA ILE A 77 8.05 10.46 -8.13
C ILE A 77 6.75 11.02 -7.54
N LYS A 78 6.25 12.16 -8.05
CA LYS A 78 4.95 12.70 -7.63
C LYS A 78 3.83 11.69 -7.86
N TYR A 79 3.77 11.11 -9.06
CA TYR A 79 2.83 10.04 -9.38
C TYR A 79 2.92 8.89 -8.38
N LEU A 80 4.13 8.42 -8.06
CA LEU A 80 4.33 7.35 -7.10
C LEU A 80 3.83 7.70 -5.70
N LEU A 81 4.12 8.92 -5.22
CA LEU A 81 3.65 9.40 -3.91
C LEU A 81 2.12 9.47 -3.88
N ASP A 82 1.49 10.10 -4.87
CA ASP A 82 0.04 10.20 -4.97
C ASP A 82 -0.60 8.81 -5.00
N LYS A 83 0.01 7.87 -5.73
CA LYS A 83 -0.49 6.51 -5.84
C LYS A 83 -0.39 5.73 -4.53
N ILE A 84 0.72 5.90 -3.79
CA ILE A 84 0.87 5.29 -2.47
C ILE A 84 -0.18 5.84 -1.51
N ASP A 85 -0.41 7.15 -1.48
CA ASP A 85 -1.39 7.78 -0.59
C ASP A 85 -2.83 7.33 -0.88
N GLU A 86 -3.20 7.28 -2.17
CA GLU A 86 -4.50 6.75 -2.62
C GLU A 86 -4.72 5.32 -2.10
N LEU A 87 -3.77 4.42 -2.37
CA LEU A 87 -3.86 3.01 -2.01
C LEU A 87 -3.82 2.79 -0.49
N ASP A 88 -3.00 3.52 0.25
CA ASP A 88 -2.89 3.42 1.72
C ASP A 88 -4.19 3.89 2.39
N THR A 89 -4.76 4.99 1.89
CA THR A 89 -6.06 5.51 2.35
C THR A 89 -7.17 4.49 2.11
N GLU A 90 -7.23 3.89 0.92
CA GLU A 90 -8.19 2.83 0.61
C GLU A 90 -8.03 1.61 1.52
N PHE A 91 -6.78 1.16 1.71
CA PHE A 91 -6.44 0.02 2.55
C PHE A 91 -6.93 0.23 3.98
N HIS A 92 -6.62 1.39 4.57
CA HIS A 92 -7.06 1.73 5.92
C HIS A 92 -8.58 1.90 6.04
N LYS A 93 -9.25 2.39 4.99
CA LYS A 93 -10.72 2.47 4.93
C LYS A 93 -11.35 1.07 4.95
N LYS A 94 -10.89 0.16 4.09
CA LYS A 94 -11.33 -1.24 4.03
C LYS A 94 -11.18 -1.93 5.39
N LEU A 95 -10.02 -1.79 6.04
CA LEU A 95 -9.76 -2.32 7.38
C LEU A 95 -10.72 -1.76 8.45
N LYS A 96 -11.04 -0.47 8.40
CA LYS A 96 -11.99 0.16 9.35
C LYS A 96 -13.41 -0.37 9.14
N GLU A 97 -13.83 -0.57 7.89
CA GLU A 97 -15.15 -1.11 7.55
C GLU A 97 -15.32 -2.56 7.99
N GLU A 98 -14.31 -3.40 7.77
CA GLU A 98 -14.29 -4.79 8.23
C GLU A 98 -14.41 -4.88 9.76
N LYS A 99 -13.59 -4.12 10.49
CA LYS A 99 -13.68 -4.06 11.96
C LYS A 99 -15.06 -3.61 12.45
N LYS A 100 -15.72 -2.67 11.75
CA LYS A 100 -17.09 -2.23 12.07
C LYS A 100 -18.11 -3.36 11.83
N LYS A 101 -18.01 -4.05 10.69
CA LYS A 101 -18.89 -5.20 10.36
C LYS A 101 -18.74 -6.32 11.39
N ASP A 102 -17.53 -6.62 11.83
CA ASP A 102 -17.27 -7.66 12.81
C ASP A 102 -17.82 -7.29 14.19
N LYS A 103 -17.59 -6.06 14.66
CA LYS A 103 -18.20 -5.55 15.90
C LYS A 103 -19.74 -5.64 15.86
N TYR A 104 -20.35 -5.26 14.74
CA TYR A 104 -21.80 -5.38 14.53
C TYR A 104 -22.28 -6.84 14.60
N LYS A 105 -21.59 -7.76 13.91
CA LYS A 105 -21.89 -9.20 13.95
C LYS A 105 -21.80 -9.76 15.38
N HIS A 106 -20.75 -9.43 16.12
CA HIS A 106 -20.57 -9.86 17.51
C HIS A 106 -21.68 -9.33 18.43
N LYS A 107 -22.04 -8.04 18.33
CA LYS A 107 -23.13 -7.43 19.11
C LYS A 107 -24.48 -8.12 18.83
N LYS A 108 -24.79 -8.36 17.55
CA LYS A 108 -26.03 -9.02 17.12
C LYS A 108 -26.11 -10.48 17.58
N ARG A 109 -24.98 -11.22 17.55
CA ARG A 109 -24.89 -12.60 18.10
C ARG A 109 -25.19 -12.61 19.60
N ARG A 110 -24.55 -11.72 20.37
CA ARG A 110 -24.76 -11.61 21.82
C ARG A 110 -26.21 -11.29 22.17
N GLN A 111 -26.83 -10.33 21.48
CA GLN A 111 -28.23 -9.98 21.70
C GLN A 111 -29.19 -11.14 21.41
N ARG A 112 -28.95 -11.90 20.33
CA ARG A 112 -29.73 -13.11 20.02
C ARG A 112 -29.58 -14.17 21.09
N PHE A 113 -28.37 -14.36 21.64
CA PHE A 113 -28.11 -15.30 22.73
C PHE A 113 -28.88 -14.91 24.00
N PHE A 114 -28.75 -13.67 24.47
CA PHE A 114 -29.49 -13.20 25.64
C PHE A 114 -31.01 -13.31 25.46
N ARG A 115 -31.54 -12.98 24.27
CA ARG A 115 -32.96 -13.12 23.96
C ARG A 115 -33.43 -14.58 23.95
N LYS A 116 -32.57 -15.54 23.60
CA LYS A 116 -32.88 -16.98 23.72
C LYS A 116 -32.84 -17.43 25.18
N LEU A 117 -31.83 -16.99 25.94
CA LEU A 117 -31.66 -17.36 27.35
C LEU A 117 -32.82 -16.85 28.22
N SER A 118 -33.24 -15.59 28.04
CA SER A 118 -34.37 -15.02 28.80
C SER A 118 -35.69 -15.77 28.55
N ARG A 119 -35.91 -16.27 27.32
CA ARG A 119 -37.07 -17.10 26.98
C ARG A 119 -37.03 -18.49 27.62
N LEU A 120 -35.84 -19.02 27.89
CA LEU A 120 -35.67 -20.33 28.54
C LEU A 120 -35.83 -20.24 30.06
N LEU A 121 -35.39 -19.12 30.67
CA LEU A 121 -35.47 -18.90 32.12
C LEU A 121 -36.84 -18.38 32.57
N GLY A 122 -37.53 -17.56 31.76
CA GLY A 122 -38.85 -17.01 32.08
C GLY A 122 -40.02 -17.99 31.88
N LYS A 123 -39.75 -19.29 31.78
CA LYS A 123 -40.75 -20.35 31.54
C LYS A 123 -40.78 -21.40 32.66
N ARG A 124 -40.24 -21.07 33.84
CA ARG A 124 -40.43 -21.85 35.06
C ARG A 124 -41.33 -21.04 35.96
N ASP A 125 -42.51 -21.58 36.18
CA ASP A 125 -43.55 -21.11 37.11
C ASP A 125 -42.99 -20.86 38.52
#